data_AF-A0A7V3AED3-F1
#
_entry.id   AF-A0A7V3AED3-F1
#
_cell.length_a   1.000
_cell.length_b   1.000
_cell.length_c   1.000
_cell.angle_alpha   90.00
_cell.angle_beta   90.00
_cell.angle_gamma   90.00
#
_symmetry.space_group_name_H-M   'P 1'
#
loop_
_entity.id
_entity.type
_entity.pdbx_description
1 polymer ?
#
loop_
_entity_poly.entity_id
_entity_poly.type
_entity_poly.pdbx_seq_one_letter_code
_entity_poly.pdbx_strand_id
1 'polypeptide(L)'
;GTVDILHGVHVEDPFRPLEDLARADVRRWIEAEDALARHALESDPLHAAVSDFLRGTLRYRRAFEHRRIGNRFTARVHDGVREQSWLEISESADGPGRALIDPNDMGPNGSVSLGSIFPDRMARRVLGEKNVTPETIEKWKRQHGYHLPTLVNRDEHGFRILTQTIFFQKAVPLLWFDFGRSDATNESIGDQIRERMGPSLAYTVPNLILGLYIGLTLSMIVAYLRGTYFDLWALVISVAIMSVPGLFFIIGGQYFFGKLLRLVPVSGFADGLTMLKFVALPVIVGILSALGGGLRFNRIVFLEELGKDYIRTARAKGLAESEVLFGHGLRNALIPILTGTVAAIPFLFYGGLMTEAFFGIPGLGDYMINAIYAQDFAIVRSMVYLGAVLTIVGYLLADLSCCIADPRIRMN
;
A
#
# COMPACT_ATOMS: atom_id res chain seq x y z
N GLY A 1 -11.40 37.30 2.03
CA GLY A 1 -10.39 36.25 1.85
C GLY A 1 -10.38 35.82 0.39
N THR A 2 -9.52 34.88 0.00
CA THR A 2 -9.69 34.20 -1.30
C THR A 2 -11.00 33.42 -1.25
N VAL A 3 -11.91 33.72 -2.18
CA VAL A 3 -13.26 33.17 -2.23
C VAL A 3 -13.27 32.04 -3.25
N ASP A 4 -13.53 30.81 -2.81
CA ASP A 4 -13.76 29.71 -3.75
C ASP A 4 -15.21 29.73 -4.20
N ILE A 5 -15.43 29.43 -5.49
CA ILE A 5 -16.76 29.26 -6.06
C ILE A 5 -17.03 27.77 -6.13
N LEU A 6 -17.64 27.23 -5.08
CA LEU A 6 -18.11 25.85 -5.05
C LEU A 6 -19.57 25.84 -5.50
N HIS A 7 -19.84 25.24 -6.66
CA HIS A 7 -21.19 25.14 -7.23
C HIS A 7 -21.91 26.48 -7.42
N GLY A 8 -21.18 27.55 -7.74
CA GLY A 8 -21.74 28.89 -7.91
C GLY A 8 -21.98 29.65 -6.60
N VAL A 9 -21.63 29.07 -5.45
CA VAL A 9 -21.68 29.72 -4.14
C VAL A 9 -20.28 30.16 -3.74
N HIS A 10 -20.17 31.44 -3.38
CA HIS A 10 -18.96 32.03 -2.84
C HIS A 10 -18.75 31.58 -1.40
N VAL A 11 -17.73 30.76 -1.16
CA VAL A 11 -17.33 30.31 0.19
C VAL A 11 -16.00 30.97 0.54
N GLU A 12 -15.99 31.78 1.59
CA GLU A 12 -14.76 32.33 2.14
C GLU A 12 -14.09 31.31 3.07
N ASP A 13 -12.86 30.94 2.74
CA ASP A 13 -12.01 30.18 3.64
C ASP A 13 -11.03 31.14 4.36
N PRO A 14 -11.25 31.42 5.66
CA PRO A 14 -10.37 32.29 6.43
C PRO A 14 -9.00 31.67 6.72
N PHE A 15 -8.83 30.36 6.56
CA PHE A 15 -7.61 29.63 6.88
C PHE A 15 -6.73 29.32 5.67
N ARG A 16 -7.25 29.43 4.45
CA ARG A 16 -6.47 29.25 3.21
C ARG A 16 -5.12 30.02 3.16
N PRO A 17 -5.00 31.26 3.69
CA PRO A 17 -3.71 31.92 3.79
C PRO A 17 -2.63 31.10 4.52
N LEU A 18 -3.00 30.27 5.49
CA LEU A 18 -2.10 29.42 6.28
C LEU A 18 -1.60 28.19 5.52
N GLU A 19 -2.24 27.81 4.41
CA GLU A 19 -1.82 26.68 3.57
C GLU A 19 -0.56 26.99 2.76
N ASP A 20 -0.30 28.28 2.50
CA ASP A 20 0.91 28.73 1.82
C ASP A 20 2.05 28.95 2.82
N LEU A 21 2.75 27.86 3.10
CA LEU A 21 3.94 27.81 3.97
C LEU A 21 5.10 28.69 3.46
N ALA A 22 5.05 29.19 2.21
CA ALA A 22 6.07 30.08 1.68
C ALA A 22 5.90 31.53 2.13
N ARG A 23 4.70 31.92 2.60
CA ARG A 23 4.41 33.29 3.03
C ARG A 23 5.14 33.68 4.31
N ALA A 24 5.67 34.90 4.32
CA ALA A 24 6.46 35.40 5.45
C ALA A 24 5.64 35.58 6.75
N ASP A 25 4.35 35.94 6.65
CA ASP A 25 3.46 36.08 7.81
C ASP A 25 3.07 34.74 8.42
N VAL A 26 2.77 33.74 7.57
CA VAL A 26 2.49 32.36 8.00
C VAL A 26 3.71 31.74 8.67
N ARG A 27 4.91 31.90 8.10
CA ARG A 27 6.16 31.41 8.74
C ARG A 27 6.39 32.03 10.11
N ARG A 28 6.21 33.35 10.25
CA ARG A 28 6.34 34.01 11.56
C ARG A 28 5.31 33.50 12.57
N TRP A 29 4.08 33.25 12.12
CA TRP A 29 3.05 32.68 12.98
C TRP A 29 3.43 31.25 13.42
N ILE A 30 3.86 30.39 12.50
CA ILE A 30 4.36 29.04 12.81
C ILE A 30 5.52 29.11 13.79
N GLU A 31 6.52 29.95 13.55
CA GLU A 31 7.68 30.13 14.43
C GLU A 31 7.26 30.57 15.84
N ALA A 32 6.25 31.43 15.96
CA ALA A 32 5.72 31.87 17.25
C ALA A 32 4.98 30.75 18.00
N GLU A 33 4.15 29.97 17.31
CA GLU A 33 3.46 28.81 17.89
C GLU A 33 4.47 27.73 18.31
N ASP A 34 5.47 27.45 17.48
CA ASP A 34 6.57 26.52 17.78
C ASP A 34 7.34 26.97 19.02
N ALA A 35 7.63 28.27 19.14
CA ALA A 35 8.32 28.82 20.29
C ALA A 35 7.49 28.66 21.57
N LEU A 36 6.18 28.89 21.50
CA LEU A 36 5.26 28.70 22.64
C LEU A 36 5.21 27.22 23.06
N ALA A 37 5.06 26.31 22.09
CA ALA A 37 5.03 24.87 22.33
C ALA A 37 6.34 24.37 22.93
N ARG A 38 7.49 24.79 22.38
CA ARG A 38 8.82 24.44 22.93
C ARG A 38 9.00 24.99 24.32
N HIS A 39 8.60 26.23 24.58
CA HIS A 39 8.70 26.81 25.91
C HIS A 39 7.89 26.01 26.94
N ALA A 40 6.67 25.58 26.60
CA ALA A 40 5.85 24.74 27.47
C ALA A 40 6.48 23.35 27.71
N LEU A 41 7.04 22.73 26.67
CA LEU A 41 7.74 21.44 26.76
C LEU A 41 9.03 21.54 27.59
N GLU A 42 9.86 22.55 27.35
CA GLU A 42 11.13 22.76 28.06
C GLU A 42 10.92 23.15 29.53
N SER A 43 9.78 23.74 29.86
CA SER A 43 9.39 24.07 31.23
C SER A 43 8.95 22.85 32.05
N ASP A 44 8.66 21.71 31.41
CA ASP A 44 8.30 20.47 32.10
C ASP A 44 9.57 19.75 32.64
N PRO A 45 9.70 19.54 33.96
CA PRO A 45 10.84 18.84 34.55
C PRO A 45 11.04 17.41 34.02
N LEU A 46 9.97 16.74 33.57
CA LEU A 46 10.03 15.38 33.00
C LEU A 46 10.57 15.38 31.57
N HIS A 47 10.42 16.49 30.83
CA HIS A 47 10.85 16.56 29.43
C HIS A 47 12.36 16.35 29.29
N ALA A 48 13.17 16.97 30.17
CA ALA A 48 14.62 16.78 30.18
C ALA A 48 15.00 15.31 30.46
N ALA A 49 14.38 14.70 31.49
CA ALA A 49 14.64 13.30 31.85
C ALA A 49 14.25 12.32 30.74
N VAL A 50 13.10 12.54 30.08
CA VAL A 50 12.66 11.73 28.94
C VAL A 50 13.57 11.95 27.72
N SER A 51 13.96 13.20 27.44
CA SER A 51 14.89 13.51 26.35
C SER A 51 16.24 12.82 26.56
N ASP A 52 16.79 12.88 27.77
CA ASP A 52 18.07 12.24 28.10
C ASP A 52 17.98 10.72 28.07
N PHE A 53 16.89 10.14 28.58
CA PHE A 53 16.64 8.70 28.49
C PHE A 53 16.55 8.23 27.03
N LEU A 54 15.79 8.95 26.20
CA LEU A 54 15.64 8.65 24.78
C LEU A 54 16.96 8.83 24.04
N ARG A 55 17.71 9.92 24.29
CA ARG A 55 19.04 10.12 23.71
C ARG A 55 20.00 9.03 24.14
N GLY A 56 20.02 8.63 25.41
CA GLY A 56 20.90 7.57 25.90
C GLY A 56 20.57 6.18 25.33
N THR A 57 19.30 5.92 25.02
CA THR A 57 18.83 4.63 24.50
C THR A 57 18.90 4.55 22.98
N LEU A 58 18.63 5.66 22.28
CA LEU A 58 18.56 5.73 20.82
C LEU A 58 19.89 6.09 20.17
N ARG A 59 20.83 6.72 20.89
CA ARG A 59 22.18 7.03 20.38
C ARG A 59 23.09 5.83 20.47
N TYR A 60 23.06 5.02 19.44
CA TYR A 60 24.04 3.96 19.30
C TYR A 60 24.43 3.85 17.84
N ARG A 61 25.75 3.87 17.65
CA ARG A 61 26.35 3.76 16.33
C ARG A 61 26.12 2.35 15.80
N ARG A 62 25.37 2.24 14.72
CA ARG A 62 25.32 1.02 13.91
C ARG A 62 26.14 1.25 12.66
N ALA A 63 27.15 0.41 12.46
CA ALA A 63 27.81 0.26 11.18
C ALA A 63 27.26 -0.99 10.49
N PHE A 64 26.92 -0.83 9.22
CA PHE A 64 26.44 -1.89 8.35
C PHE A 64 27.30 -1.93 7.08
N GLU A 65 27.30 -3.07 6.38
CA GLU A 65 27.83 -3.14 5.01
C GLU A 65 29.34 -2.86 4.86
N HIS A 66 30.15 -3.41 5.76
CA HIS A 66 31.62 -3.32 5.64
C HIS A 66 32.11 -3.94 4.32
N ARG A 67 32.70 -3.11 3.46
CA ARG A 67 33.32 -3.54 2.20
C ARG A 67 34.76 -3.10 2.19
N ARG A 68 35.67 -4.04 1.91
CA ARG A 68 37.07 -3.71 1.67
C ARG A 68 37.23 -3.22 0.22
N ILE A 69 37.75 -2.01 0.06
CA ILE A 69 38.13 -1.41 -1.22
C ILE A 69 39.63 -1.12 -1.14
N GLY A 70 40.45 -1.98 -1.75
CA GLY A 70 41.91 -1.93 -1.62
C GLY A 70 42.37 -2.14 -0.16
N ASN A 71 43.07 -1.15 0.40
CA ASN A 71 43.54 -1.15 1.79
C ASN A 71 42.60 -0.42 2.77
N ARG A 72 41.41 -0.02 2.33
CA ARG A 72 40.44 0.68 3.18
C ARG A 72 39.15 -0.12 3.29
N PHE A 73 38.42 0.11 4.37
CA PHE A 73 37.09 -0.41 4.61
C PHE A 73 36.09 0.71 4.42
N THR A 74 34.97 0.44 3.76
CA THR A 74 33.83 1.35 3.70
C THR A 74 32.67 0.75 4.45
N ALA A 75 31.97 1.52 5.27
CA ALA A 75 30.77 1.07 5.98
C ALA A 75 29.68 2.13 5.86
N ARG A 76 28.43 1.70 5.87
CA ARG A 76 27.28 2.58 6.04
C ARG A 76 27.00 2.73 7.52
N VAL A 77 27.05 3.95 8.03
CA VAL A 77 26.95 4.22 9.46
C VAL A 77 25.72 5.05 9.76
N HIS A 78 25.08 4.75 10.89
CA HIS A 78 23.96 5.50 11.43
C HIS A 78 24.19 5.67 12.95
N ASP A 79 24.01 6.87 13.49
CA ASP A 79 24.19 7.14 14.93
C ASP A 79 22.89 7.07 15.75
N GLY A 80 21.76 6.89 15.08
CA GLY A 80 20.44 6.82 15.72
C GLY A 80 19.83 8.20 15.99
N VAL A 81 20.50 9.28 15.56
CA VAL A 81 20.06 10.68 15.76
C VAL A 81 19.79 11.34 14.43
N ARG A 82 20.71 11.20 13.47
CA ARG A 82 20.53 11.73 12.13
C ARG A 82 19.45 10.95 11.39
N GLU A 83 18.74 11.63 10.49
CA GLU A 83 17.66 11.04 9.71
C GLU A 83 18.19 10.01 8.70
N GLN A 84 19.38 10.25 8.15
CA GLN A 84 19.97 9.42 7.10
C GLN A 84 21.29 8.80 7.52
N SER A 85 21.51 7.56 7.09
CA SER A 85 22.82 6.90 7.22
C SER A 85 23.82 7.49 6.23
N TRP A 86 25.08 7.64 6.64
CA TRP A 86 26.18 8.13 5.78
C TRP A 86 27.14 6.99 5.41
N LEU A 87 27.92 7.21 4.35
CA LEU A 87 29.01 6.32 3.95
C LEU A 87 30.30 6.79 4.61
N GLU A 88 30.99 5.89 5.29
CA GLU A 88 32.24 6.14 6.00
C GLU A 88 33.37 5.28 5.42
N ILE A 89 34.60 5.77 5.48
CA ILE A 89 35.81 5.02 5.10
C ILE A 89 36.79 4.94 6.27
N SER A 90 37.23 3.74 6.63
CA SER A 90 38.13 3.45 7.73
C SER A 90 39.34 2.61 7.28
N GLU A 91 40.40 2.61 8.08
CA GLU A 91 41.60 1.78 7.83
C GLU A 91 41.45 0.35 8.36
N SER A 92 40.54 0.14 9.31
CA SER A 92 40.19 -1.17 9.87
C SER A 92 38.67 -1.36 9.91
N ALA A 93 38.22 -2.62 9.94
CA ALA A 93 36.80 -2.96 9.86
C ALA A 93 35.95 -2.24 10.92
N ASP A 94 36.43 -2.17 12.17
CA ASP A 94 35.72 -1.55 13.30
C ASP A 94 36.37 -0.23 13.78
N GLY A 95 37.34 0.28 13.02
CA GLY A 95 38.07 1.49 13.38
C GLY A 95 37.25 2.77 13.20
N PRO A 96 37.69 3.89 13.81
CA PRO A 96 37.14 5.19 13.48
C PRO A 96 37.40 5.47 11.99
N GLY A 97 36.35 5.79 11.25
CA GLY A 97 36.43 6.15 9.86
C GLY A 97 36.00 7.60 9.64
N ARG A 98 36.29 8.07 8.44
CA ARG A 98 35.95 9.41 7.97
C ARG A 98 34.71 9.34 7.10
N ALA A 99 33.73 10.21 7.33
CA ALA A 99 32.58 10.33 6.45
C ALA A 99 33.05 10.67 5.02
N LEU A 100 32.64 9.84 4.06
CA LEU A 100 32.94 9.99 2.64
C LEU A 100 31.78 10.66 1.92
N ILE A 101 30.55 10.25 2.21
CA ILE A 101 29.31 10.85 1.68
C ILE A 101 28.30 10.91 2.82
N ASP A 102 27.89 12.10 3.23
CA ASP A 102 26.82 12.32 4.20
C ASP A 102 25.58 12.92 3.50
N PRO A 103 24.48 12.17 3.35
CA PRO A 103 23.25 12.65 2.71
C PRO A 103 22.53 13.73 3.51
N ASN A 104 22.78 13.79 4.83
CA ASN A 104 22.17 14.79 5.69
C ASN A 104 22.63 16.21 5.30
N ASP A 105 23.82 16.35 4.69
CA ASP A 105 24.35 17.64 4.21
C ASP A 105 23.85 18.03 2.81
N MET A 106 23.10 17.14 2.13
CA MET A 106 22.79 17.27 0.70
C MET A 106 21.38 17.80 0.40
N GLY A 107 20.49 17.88 1.38
CA GLY A 107 19.12 18.39 1.18
C GLY A 107 18.57 19.07 2.44
N PRO A 108 17.80 20.15 2.30
CA PRO A 108 17.30 20.94 3.44
C PRO A 108 16.32 20.17 4.36
N ASN A 109 15.76 19.05 3.88
CA ASN A 109 14.68 18.32 4.55
C ASN A 109 15.04 16.85 4.82
N GLY A 110 16.32 16.45 4.76
CA GLY A 110 16.76 15.08 5.05
C GLY A 110 16.18 13.97 4.16
N SER A 111 15.52 14.32 3.06
CA SER A 111 14.89 13.37 2.12
C SER A 111 15.88 12.63 1.21
N VAL A 112 17.13 13.10 1.16
CA VAL A 112 18.18 12.50 0.34
C VAL A 112 18.77 11.33 1.11
N SER A 113 18.73 10.11 0.56
CA SER A 113 19.24 8.90 1.21
C SER A 113 20.25 8.16 0.34
N LEU A 114 21.14 7.40 0.97
CA LEU A 114 22.04 6.47 0.26
C LEU A 114 21.33 5.13 0.06
N GLY A 115 21.02 4.80 -1.20
CA GLY A 115 20.57 3.46 -1.60
C GLY A 115 21.74 2.59 -2.07
N SER A 116 21.72 1.29 -1.78
CA SER A 116 22.67 0.32 -2.36
C SER A 116 21.96 -1.00 -2.68
N ILE A 117 22.03 -1.42 -3.95
CA ILE A 117 21.58 -2.75 -4.40
C ILE A 117 22.82 -3.59 -4.62
N PHE A 118 23.04 -4.62 -3.80
CA PHE A 118 24.19 -5.51 -3.92
C PHE A 118 23.75 -6.92 -4.29
N PRO A 119 23.93 -7.33 -5.56
CA PRO A 119 23.64 -8.71 -5.95
C PRO A 119 24.48 -9.75 -5.20
N ASP A 120 25.64 -9.36 -4.65
CA ASP A 120 26.44 -10.19 -3.76
C ASP A 120 25.65 -10.63 -2.50
N ARG A 121 24.79 -9.76 -1.95
CA ARG A 121 23.93 -10.12 -0.81
C ARG A 121 22.82 -11.09 -1.21
N MET A 122 22.30 -10.97 -2.43
CA MET A 122 21.34 -11.92 -2.98
C MET A 122 22.00 -13.30 -3.08
N ALA A 123 23.18 -13.37 -3.70
CA ALA A 123 23.96 -14.60 -3.84
C ALA A 123 24.29 -15.25 -2.49
N ARG A 124 24.76 -14.47 -1.50
CA ARG A 124 25.11 -15.00 -0.17
C ARG A 124 23.92 -15.56 0.59
N ARG A 125 22.72 -14.99 0.43
CA ARG A 125 21.54 -15.52 1.11
C ARG A 125 21.03 -16.81 0.44
N VAL A 126 21.07 -16.89 -0.89
CA VAL A 126 20.68 -18.10 -1.63
C VAL A 126 21.68 -19.24 -1.43
N LEU A 127 22.99 -18.95 -1.45
CA LEU A 127 24.06 -19.94 -1.30
C LEU A 127 24.35 -20.29 0.17
N GLY A 128 23.79 -19.55 1.13
CA GLY A 128 24.01 -19.70 2.57
C GLY A 128 25.07 -18.73 3.13
N GLU A 129 24.85 -18.20 4.34
CA GLU A 129 25.78 -17.20 4.92
C GLU A 129 27.12 -17.79 5.38
N LYS A 130 27.16 -19.11 5.65
CA LYS A 130 28.35 -19.81 6.16
C LYS A 130 29.07 -20.51 5.00
N ASN A 131 30.36 -20.19 4.81
CA ASN A 131 31.31 -20.83 3.89
C ASN A 131 31.13 -20.59 2.37
N VAL A 132 30.50 -19.48 1.97
CA VAL A 132 30.41 -19.12 0.54
C VAL A 132 31.66 -18.37 0.07
N THR A 133 32.36 -18.94 -0.91
CA THR A 133 33.55 -18.33 -1.53
C THR A 133 33.17 -17.21 -2.51
N PRO A 134 34.03 -16.18 -2.70
CA PRO A 134 33.80 -15.12 -3.69
C PRO A 134 33.56 -15.65 -5.11
N GLU A 135 34.22 -16.73 -5.50
CA GLU A 135 34.06 -17.38 -6.81
C GLU A 135 32.66 -17.97 -6.98
N THR A 136 32.09 -18.57 -5.94
CA THR A 136 30.72 -19.13 -5.98
C THR A 136 29.69 -18.02 -6.13
N ILE A 137 29.89 -16.88 -5.46
CA ILE A 137 29.06 -15.68 -5.60
C ILE A 137 29.13 -15.15 -7.04
N GLU A 138 30.33 -15.07 -7.61
CA GLU A 138 30.51 -14.57 -8.96
C GLU A 138 29.89 -15.50 -10.01
N LYS A 139 30.04 -16.82 -9.83
CA LYS A 139 29.38 -17.83 -10.65
C LYS A 139 27.86 -17.69 -10.60
N TRP A 140 27.29 -17.55 -9.41
CA TRP A 140 25.84 -17.34 -9.24
C TRP A 140 25.37 -16.05 -9.93
N LYS A 141 26.10 -14.93 -9.76
CA LYS A 141 25.79 -13.66 -10.42
C LYS A 141 25.82 -13.77 -11.95
N ARG A 142 26.80 -14.48 -12.51
CA ARG A 142 26.88 -14.70 -13.97
C ARG A 142 25.71 -15.54 -14.46
N GLN A 143 25.39 -16.63 -13.77
CA GLN A 143 24.26 -17.51 -14.11
C GLN A 143 22.91 -16.78 -14.10
N HIS A 144 22.69 -15.88 -13.14
CA HIS A 144 21.40 -15.19 -12.97
C HIS A 144 21.36 -13.79 -13.65
N GLY A 145 22.44 -13.38 -14.32
CA GLY A 145 22.54 -12.08 -15.01
C GLY A 145 22.75 -10.87 -14.08
N TYR A 146 23.12 -11.11 -12.82
CA TYR A 146 23.37 -10.09 -11.81
C TYR A 146 24.84 -9.60 -11.75
N HIS A 147 25.67 -10.01 -12.72
CA HIS A 147 27.07 -9.56 -12.84
C HIS A 147 27.18 -8.18 -13.50
N LEU A 148 26.13 -7.73 -14.19
CA LEU A 148 26.08 -6.45 -14.89
C LEU A 148 25.93 -5.27 -13.92
N PRO A 149 26.32 -4.05 -14.34
CA PRO A 149 26.03 -2.84 -13.58
C PRO A 149 24.53 -2.57 -13.53
N THR A 150 24.10 -1.84 -12.49
CA THR A 150 22.67 -1.68 -12.16
C THR A 150 21.92 -0.82 -13.18
N LEU A 151 22.40 0.39 -13.46
CA LEU A 151 21.71 1.39 -14.29
C LEU A 151 22.53 1.92 -15.48
N VAL A 152 23.85 2.00 -15.33
CA VAL A 152 24.74 2.56 -16.36
C VAL A 152 25.98 1.68 -16.45
N ASN A 153 26.22 1.12 -17.63
CA ASN A 153 27.45 0.39 -17.93
C ASN A 153 28.50 1.34 -18.50
N ARG A 154 29.49 1.71 -17.68
CA ARG A 154 30.56 2.63 -18.07
C ARG A 154 31.67 1.97 -18.89
N ASP A 155 31.66 0.64 -18.96
CA ASP A 155 32.67 -0.15 -19.67
C ASP A 155 32.27 -0.42 -21.13
N GLU A 156 31.03 -0.08 -21.50
CA GLU A 156 30.47 -0.24 -22.84
C GLU A 156 30.28 1.11 -23.55
N HIS A 157 30.08 1.08 -24.87
CA HIS A 157 29.90 2.28 -25.69
C HIS A 157 28.55 2.29 -26.43
N GLY A 158 28.05 3.50 -26.74
CA GLY A 158 26.80 3.70 -27.46
C GLY A 158 25.57 3.26 -26.66
N PHE A 159 24.57 2.68 -27.34
CA PHE A 159 23.33 2.22 -26.68
C PHE A 159 23.55 1.09 -25.66
N ARG A 160 24.69 0.37 -25.74
CA ARG A 160 25.04 -0.71 -24.78
C ARG A 160 25.28 -0.23 -23.36
N ILE A 161 25.60 1.06 -23.19
CA ILE A 161 25.69 1.72 -21.88
C ILE A 161 24.40 1.54 -21.08
N LEU A 162 23.25 1.58 -21.74
CA LEU A 162 21.94 1.45 -21.11
C LEU A 162 21.40 0.02 -21.21
N THR A 163 21.59 -0.67 -22.34
CA THR A 163 20.98 -2.00 -22.56
C THR A 163 21.70 -3.13 -21.82
N GLN A 164 23.01 -3.03 -21.60
CA GLN A 164 23.76 -4.03 -20.81
C GLN A 164 23.77 -3.69 -19.32
N THR A 165 22.58 -3.55 -18.76
CA THR A 165 22.38 -3.24 -17.34
C THR A 165 21.37 -4.22 -16.74
N ILE A 166 21.47 -4.47 -15.43
CA ILE A 166 20.49 -5.30 -14.70
C ILE A 166 19.09 -4.72 -14.90
N PHE A 167 18.96 -3.40 -14.80
CA PHE A 167 17.68 -2.72 -14.99
C PHE A 167 17.07 -3.02 -16.37
N PHE A 168 17.80 -2.77 -17.46
CA PHE A 168 17.26 -2.96 -18.80
C PHE A 168 16.94 -4.44 -19.08
N GLN A 169 17.87 -5.35 -18.77
CA GLN A 169 17.68 -6.78 -19.06
C GLN A 169 16.59 -7.44 -18.23
N LYS A 170 16.27 -6.92 -17.03
CA LYS A 170 15.23 -7.48 -16.17
C LYS A 170 13.90 -6.74 -16.24
N ALA A 171 13.88 -5.45 -16.59
CA ALA A 171 12.66 -4.65 -16.67
C ALA A 171 12.01 -4.68 -18.07
N VAL A 172 12.81 -4.68 -19.15
CA VAL A 172 12.26 -4.67 -20.51
C VAL A 172 11.48 -5.93 -20.86
N PRO A 173 11.91 -7.16 -20.50
CA PRO A 173 11.11 -8.35 -20.74
C PRO A 173 9.74 -8.33 -20.04
N LEU A 174 9.66 -7.70 -18.85
CA LEU A 174 8.39 -7.56 -18.12
C LEU A 174 7.35 -6.76 -18.92
N LEU A 175 7.78 -5.79 -19.74
CA LEU A 175 6.89 -5.04 -20.65
C LEU A 175 6.19 -5.95 -21.66
N TRP A 176 6.84 -7.06 -22.03
CA TRP A 176 6.30 -8.08 -22.91
C TRP A 176 5.65 -9.25 -22.16
N PHE A 177 5.37 -9.07 -20.85
CA PHE A 177 4.84 -10.10 -19.96
C PHE A 177 5.71 -11.36 -19.86
N ASP A 178 7.02 -11.24 -20.16
CA ASP A 178 7.99 -12.28 -19.89
C ASP A 178 8.55 -12.10 -18.47
N PHE A 179 7.96 -12.84 -17.52
CA PHE A 179 8.35 -12.82 -16.12
C PHE A 179 9.63 -13.61 -15.83
N GLY A 180 10.08 -14.45 -16.78
CA GLY A 180 11.21 -15.34 -16.59
C GLY A 180 10.93 -16.48 -15.61
N ARG A 181 11.98 -16.93 -14.92
CA ARG A 181 11.97 -18.10 -14.03
C ARG A 181 12.34 -17.70 -12.60
N SER A 182 11.83 -18.47 -11.66
CA SER A 182 12.13 -18.35 -10.23
C SER A 182 13.63 -18.53 -9.96
N ASP A 183 14.21 -17.65 -9.14
CA ASP A 183 15.63 -17.75 -8.73
C ASP A 183 15.86 -18.96 -7.78
N ALA A 184 14.81 -19.42 -7.09
CA ALA A 184 14.87 -20.52 -6.13
C ALA A 184 14.52 -21.90 -6.74
N THR A 185 13.41 -22.03 -7.46
CA THR A 185 12.90 -23.31 -7.98
C THR A 185 13.17 -23.52 -9.47
N ASN A 186 13.62 -22.47 -10.19
CA ASN A 186 13.79 -22.47 -11.64
C ASN A 186 12.51 -22.83 -12.43
N GLU A 187 11.34 -22.65 -11.82
CA GLU A 187 10.04 -22.81 -12.46
C GLU A 187 9.65 -21.53 -13.21
N SER A 188 8.79 -21.68 -14.23
CA SER A 188 8.22 -20.56 -14.99
C SER A 188 7.30 -19.73 -14.11
N ILE A 189 7.61 -18.44 -13.95
CA ILE A 189 6.82 -17.54 -13.09
C ILE A 189 5.45 -17.28 -13.73
N GLY A 190 5.39 -17.11 -15.05
CA GLY A 190 4.12 -16.88 -15.77
C GLY A 190 3.12 -18.02 -15.61
N ASP A 191 3.59 -19.27 -15.62
CA ASP A 191 2.73 -20.45 -15.44
C ASP A 191 2.20 -20.54 -14.00
N GLN A 192 3.08 -20.32 -13.02
CA GLN A 192 2.70 -20.23 -11.60
C GLN A 192 1.66 -19.13 -11.36
N ILE A 193 1.81 -17.98 -12.02
CA ILE A 193 0.83 -16.89 -11.92
C ILE A 193 -0.53 -17.34 -12.43
N ARG A 194 -0.55 -17.94 -13.63
CA ARG A 194 -1.78 -18.37 -14.29
C ARG A 194 -2.53 -19.43 -13.49
N GLU A 195 -1.82 -20.39 -12.91
CA GLU A 195 -2.40 -21.47 -12.10
C GLU A 195 -3.00 -20.92 -10.79
N ARG A 196 -2.29 -20.00 -10.13
CA ARG A 196 -2.68 -19.48 -8.80
C ARG A 196 -3.70 -18.35 -8.86
N MET A 197 -3.90 -17.74 -10.03
CA MET A 197 -4.91 -16.70 -10.23
C MET A 197 -6.33 -17.23 -9.98
N GLY A 198 -6.63 -18.49 -10.34
CA GLY A 198 -7.94 -19.10 -10.13
C GLY A 198 -8.36 -19.13 -8.65
N PRO A 199 -7.55 -19.73 -7.76
CA PRO A 199 -7.79 -19.72 -6.32
C PRO A 199 -7.96 -18.31 -5.72
N SER A 200 -7.16 -17.33 -6.13
CA SER A 200 -7.30 -15.94 -5.68
C SER A 200 -8.64 -15.34 -6.11
N LEU A 201 -9.04 -15.52 -7.38
CA LEU A 201 -10.31 -15.02 -7.90
C LEU A 201 -11.52 -15.69 -7.26
N ALA A 202 -11.39 -16.97 -6.86
CA ALA A 202 -12.48 -17.75 -6.30
C ALA A 202 -13.11 -17.12 -5.05
N TYR A 203 -12.34 -16.42 -4.22
CA TYR A 203 -12.86 -15.72 -3.05
C TYR A 203 -12.90 -14.20 -3.22
N THR A 204 -11.96 -13.60 -3.96
CA THR A 204 -11.93 -12.13 -4.13
C THR A 204 -13.13 -11.62 -4.94
N VAL A 205 -13.55 -12.36 -5.98
CA VAL A 205 -14.71 -11.97 -6.81
C VAL A 205 -16.02 -12.01 -6.00
N PRO A 206 -16.36 -13.11 -5.29
CA PRO A 206 -17.51 -13.10 -4.39
C PRO A 206 -17.40 -12.03 -3.30
N ASN A 207 -16.22 -11.82 -2.73
CA ASN A 207 -16.00 -10.80 -1.72
C ASN A 207 -16.31 -9.39 -2.25
N LEU A 208 -15.91 -9.07 -3.48
CA LEU A 208 -16.24 -7.81 -4.12
C LEU A 208 -17.74 -7.70 -4.40
N ILE A 209 -18.34 -8.68 -5.09
CA ILE A 209 -19.75 -8.61 -5.51
C ILE A 209 -20.68 -8.55 -4.29
N LEU A 210 -20.50 -9.46 -3.33
CA LEU A 210 -21.32 -9.52 -2.12
C LEU A 210 -21.00 -8.35 -1.19
N GLY A 211 -19.74 -7.95 -1.08
CA GLY A 211 -19.33 -6.79 -0.28
C GLY A 211 -19.95 -5.50 -0.78
N LEU A 212 -19.97 -5.27 -2.10
CA LEU A 212 -20.66 -4.14 -2.70
C LEU A 212 -22.17 -4.22 -2.47
N TYR A 213 -22.78 -5.38 -2.73
CA TYR A 213 -24.23 -5.56 -2.56
C TYR A 213 -24.67 -5.29 -1.11
N ILE A 214 -24.01 -5.92 -0.14
CA ILE A 214 -24.33 -5.76 1.29
C ILE A 214 -23.98 -4.35 1.76
N GLY A 215 -22.79 -3.85 1.39
CA GLY A 215 -22.33 -2.51 1.75
C GLY A 215 -23.27 -1.42 1.23
N LEU A 216 -23.66 -1.47 -0.04
CA LEU A 216 -24.61 -0.54 -0.65
C LEU A 216 -25.98 -0.61 0.03
N THR A 217 -26.51 -1.82 0.20
CA THR A 217 -27.85 -2.03 0.79
C THR A 217 -27.90 -1.50 2.22
N LEU A 218 -26.94 -1.85 3.07
CA LEU A 218 -26.89 -1.38 4.45
C LEU A 218 -26.71 0.14 4.52
N SER A 219 -25.82 0.70 3.69
CA SER A 219 -25.56 2.15 3.68
C SER A 219 -26.79 2.95 3.26
N MET A 220 -27.52 2.44 2.26
CA MET A 220 -28.75 3.05 1.80
C MET A 220 -29.85 2.99 2.86
N ILE A 221 -29.99 1.85 3.57
CA ILE A 221 -30.93 1.73 4.70
C ILE A 221 -30.58 2.74 5.80
N VAL A 222 -29.30 2.86 6.14
CA VAL A 222 -28.84 3.82 7.17
C VAL A 222 -29.05 5.27 6.71
N ALA A 223 -28.81 5.58 5.44
CA ALA A 223 -29.07 6.90 4.86
C ALA A 223 -30.57 7.25 4.84
N TYR A 224 -31.44 6.26 4.59
CA TYR A 224 -32.89 6.42 4.66
C TYR A 224 -33.37 6.68 6.10
N LEU A 225 -32.78 5.99 7.08
CA LEU A 225 -33.07 6.16 8.50
C LEU A 225 -32.29 7.31 9.16
N ARG A 226 -31.80 8.27 8.37
CA ARG A 226 -30.96 9.38 8.87
C ARG A 226 -31.62 10.10 10.04
N GLY A 227 -30.82 10.39 11.07
CA GLY A 227 -31.26 11.15 12.24
C GLY A 227 -32.01 10.31 13.28
N THR A 228 -32.13 9.01 13.07
CA THR A 228 -32.65 8.07 14.08
C THR A 228 -31.52 7.48 14.93
N TYR A 229 -31.86 6.82 16.04
CA TYR A 229 -30.89 6.05 16.82
C TYR A 229 -30.20 4.94 16.00
N PHE A 230 -30.88 4.37 15.01
CA PHE A 230 -30.27 3.37 14.12
C PHE A 230 -29.10 3.95 13.32
N ASP A 231 -29.24 5.20 12.84
CA ASP A 231 -28.19 5.91 12.12
C ASP A 231 -26.96 6.15 13.01
N LEU A 232 -27.19 6.63 14.24
CA LEU A 232 -26.13 6.83 15.22
C LEU A 232 -25.39 5.51 15.53
N TRP A 233 -26.11 4.44 15.86
CA TRP A 233 -25.49 3.17 16.20
C TRP A 233 -24.80 2.51 15.01
N ALA A 234 -25.34 2.62 13.79
CA ALA A 234 -24.68 2.14 12.58
C ALA A 234 -23.33 2.82 12.36
N LEU A 235 -23.24 4.13 12.59
CA LEU A 235 -21.97 4.87 12.52
C LEU A 235 -21.00 4.45 13.63
N VAL A 236 -21.47 4.33 14.88
CA VAL A 236 -20.64 3.89 16.01
C VAL A 236 -20.05 2.49 15.74
N ILE A 237 -20.88 1.54 15.31
CA ILE A 237 -20.43 0.19 14.96
C ILE A 237 -19.46 0.22 13.78
N SER A 238 -19.73 1.04 12.76
CA SER A 238 -18.84 1.16 11.61
C SER A 238 -17.45 1.67 12.01
N VAL A 239 -17.38 2.69 12.86
CA VAL A 239 -16.12 3.22 13.41
C VAL A 239 -15.43 2.19 14.30
N ALA A 240 -16.18 1.43 15.10
CA ALA A 240 -15.63 0.34 15.90
C ALA A 240 -15.01 -0.76 15.01
N ILE A 241 -15.68 -1.17 13.94
CA ILE A 241 -15.17 -2.14 12.96
C ILE A 241 -13.91 -1.60 12.27
N MET A 242 -13.89 -0.32 11.86
CA MET A 242 -12.71 0.31 11.24
C MET A 242 -11.49 0.36 12.18
N SER A 243 -11.72 0.41 13.49
CA SER A 243 -10.65 0.44 14.49
C SER A 243 -9.97 -0.92 14.67
N VAL A 244 -10.58 -2.01 14.20
CA VAL A 244 -10.03 -3.36 14.33
C VAL A 244 -9.18 -3.68 13.10
N PRO A 245 -7.89 -4.06 13.26
CA PRO A 245 -7.07 -4.46 12.12
C PRO A 245 -7.64 -5.70 11.42
N GLY A 246 -7.59 -5.73 10.08
CA GLY A 246 -8.15 -6.82 9.26
C GLY A 246 -7.72 -8.23 9.70
N LEU A 247 -6.49 -8.37 10.18
CA LEU A 247 -5.95 -9.64 10.67
C LEU A 247 -6.75 -10.22 11.86
N PHE A 248 -7.30 -9.37 12.74
CA PHE A 248 -8.13 -9.84 13.85
C PHE A 248 -9.44 -10.45 13.38
N PHE A 249 -10.02 -9.95 12.29
CA PHE A 249 -11.20 -10.57 11.69
C PHE A 249 -10.87 -11.95 11.11
N ILE A 250 -9.69 -12.11 10.50
CA ILE A 250 -9.21 -13.41 9.99
C ILE A 250 -9.06 -14.41 11.14
N ILE A 251 -8.25 -14.08 12.15
CA ILE A 251 -7.97 -14.97 13.28
C ILE A 251 -9.24 -15.24 14.10
N GLY A 252 -10.03 -14.20 14.38
CA GLY A 252 -11.28 -14.30 15.12
C GLY A 252 -12.34 -15.12 14.37
N GLY A 253 -12.44 -14.94 13.05
CA GLY A 253 -13.33 -15.73 12.19
C GLY A 253 -12.95 -17.21 12.16
N GLN A 254 -11.66 -17.51 12.02
CA GLN A 254 -11.14 -18.89 12.12
C GLN A 254 -11.44 -19.53 13.47
N TYR A 255 -11.21 -18.79 14.56
CA TYR A 255 -11.51 -19.28 15.91
C TYR A 255 -13.01 -19.51 16.13
N PHE A 256 -13.86 -18.56 15.75
CA PHE A 256 -15.29 -18.63 16.01
C PHE A 256 -16.01 -19.62 15.09
N PHE A 257 -15.85 -19.50 13.77
CA PHE A 257 -16.56 -20.34 12.81
C PHE A 257 -15.90 -21.70 12.59
N GLY A 258 -14.56 -21.75 12.62
CA GLY A 258 -13.81 -22.98 12.38
C GLY A 258 -13.60 -23.82 13.64
N LYS A 259 -13.09 -23.21 14.73
CA LYS A 259 -12.76 -23.96 15.96
C LYS A 259 -13.96 -24.15 16.90
N LEU A 260 -14.72 -23.09 17.18
CA LEU A 260 -15.83 -23.13 18.13
C LEU A 260 -17.08 -23.79 17.52
N LEU A 261 -17.55 -23.28 16.37
CA LEU A 261 -18.78 -23.77 15.73
C LEU A 261 -18.55 -24.97 14.80
N ARG A 262 -17.31 -25.25 14.39
CA ARG A 262 -16.94 -26.35 13.48
C ARG A 262 -17.74 -26.37 12.17
N LEU A 263 -18.16 -25.20 11.69
CA LEU A 263 -19.00 -25.07 10.49
C LEU A 263 -18.18 -25.19 9.19
N VAL A 264 -16.94 -24.73 9.23
CA VAL A 264 -16.07 -24.57 8.06
C VAL A 264 -14.64 -24.96 8.41
N PRO A 265 -13.85 -25.47 7.44
CA PRO A 265 -12.43 -25.71 7.65
C PRO A 265 -11.69 -24.41 7.99
N VAL A 266 -10.69 -24.51 8.86
CA VAL A 266 -9.89 -23.35 9.30
C VAL A 266 -8.90 -22.90 8.23
N SER A 267 -8.36 -23.85 7.47
CA SER A 267 -7.35 -23.61 6.43
C SER A 267 -7.40 -24.70 5.36
N GLY A 268 -6.99 -24.35 4.15
CA GLY A 268 -6.85 -25.23 3.00
C GLY A 268 -7.63 -24.76 1.78
N PHE A 269 -7.53 -25.54 0.72
CA PHE A 269 -8.23 -25.32 -0.53
C PHE A 269 -8.56 -26.66 -1.19
N ALA A 270 -9.68 -26.72 -1.90
CA ALA A 270 -10.11 -27.91 -2.62
C ALA A 270 -10.80 -27.49 -3.92
N ASP A 271 -10.73 -28.35 -4.94
CA ASP A 271 -11.36 -28.10 -6.22
C ASP A 271 -12.85 -28.46 -6.22
N GLY A 272 -13.56 -27.94 -7.22
CA GLY A 272 -14.98 -28.21 -7.46
C GLY A 272 -15.93 -27.57 -6.42
N LEU A 273 -17.05 -28.23 -6.15
CA LEU A 273 -18.08 -27.71 -5.24
C LEU A 273 -17.62 -27.62 -3.77
N THR A 274 -16.60 -28.41 -3.39
CA THR A 274 -16.05 -28.39 -2.04
C THR A 274 -15.27 -27.09 -1.76
N MET A 275 -14.79 -26.41 -2.80
CA MET A 275 -14.12 -25.10 -2.73
C MET A 275 -14.94 -24.08 -1.94
N LEU A 276 -16.28 -24.11 -2.10
CA LEU A 276 -17.19 -23.16 -1.48
C LEU A 276 -17.08 -23.16 0.05
N LYS A 277 -16.78 -24.31 0.65
CA LYS A 277 -16.60 -24.43 2.12
C LYS A 277 -15.34 -23.74 2.62
N PHE A 278 -14.28 -23.73 1.81
CA PHE A 278 -13.01 -23.08 2.13
C PHE A 278 -13.06 -21.57 1.83
N VAL A 279 -13.83 -21.18 0.82
CA VAL A 279 -13.96 -19.79 0.37
C VAL A 279 -14.98 -18.98 1.17
N ALA A 280 -16.04 -19.62 1.70
CA ALA A 280 -17.12 -18.92 2.39
C ALA A 280 -16.63 -18.08 3.59
N LEU A 281 -15.76 -18.64 4.43
CA LEU A 281 -15.25 -17.95 5.61
C LEU A 281 -14.37 -16.73 5.26
N PRO A 282 -13.35 -16.85 4.36
CA PRO A 282 -12.62 -15.69 3.84
C PRO A 282 -13.53 -14.58 3.31
N VAL A 283 -14.59 -14.92 2.58
CA VAL A 283 -15.54 -13.96 2.02
C VAL A 283 -16.33 -13.25 3.13
N ILE A 284 -16.90 -14.00 4.08
CA ILE A 284 -17.67 -13.41 5.19
C ILE A 284 -16.79 -12.48 6.03
N VAL A 285 -15.58 -12.93 6.37
CA VAL A 285 -14.60 -12.16 7.14
C VAL A 285 -14.16 -10.91 6.38
N GLY A 286 -13.87 -11.03 5.08
CA GLY A 286 -13.49 -9.93 4.22
C GLY A 286 -14.58 -8.86 4.13
N ILE A 287 -15.83 -9.27 3.93
CA ILE A 287 -16.99 -8.38 3.94
C ILE A 287 -17.11 -7.69 5.29
N LEU A 288 -17.08 -8.44 6.40
CA LEU A 288 -17.23 -7.87 7.74
C LEU A 288 -16.14 -6.82 8.05
N SER A 289 -14.89 -7.09 7.66
CA SER A 289 -13.79 -6.15 7.82
C SER A 289 -13.95 -4.90 6.95
N ALA A 290 -14.46 -5.04 5.72
CA ALA A 290 -14.66 -3.92 4.80
C ALA A 290 -15.90 -3.08 5.14
N LEU A 291 -16.91 -3.66 5.81
CA LEU A 291 -18.19 -3.01 6.10
C LEU A 291 -18.04 -1.73 6.91
N GLY A 292 -17.08 -1.64 7.84
CA GLY A 292 -16.91 -0.42 8.64
C GLY A 292 -16.60 0.81 7.79
N GLY A 293 -15.56 0.72 6.97
CA GLY A 293 -15.18 1.80 6.06
C GLY A 293 -16.20 2.01 4.94
N GLY A 294 -16.66 0.92 4.33
CA GLY A 294 -17.61 0.94 3.22
C GLY A 294 -18.95 1.54 3.59
N LEU A 295 -19.50 1.19 4.77
CA LEU A 295 -20.79 1.72 5.23
C LEU A 295 -20.72 3.23 5.46
N ARG A 296 -19.68 3.69 6.15
CA ARG A 296 -19.46 5.10 6.42
C ARG A 296 -19.32 5.90 5.11
N PHE A 297 -18.47 5.43 4.21
CA PHE A 297 -18.21 6.10 2.93
C PHE A 297 -19.46 6.16 2.04
N ASN A 298 -20.09 5.01 1.78
CA ASN A 298 -21.28 4.95 0.92
C ASN A 298 -22.43 5.77 1.50
N ARG A 299 -22.61 5.78 2.83
CA ARG A 299 -23.63 6.63 3.48
C ARG A 299 -23.37 8.11 3.23
N ILE A 300 -22.13 8.58 3.30
CA ILE A 300 -21.80 9.99 3.00
C ILE A 300 -22.22 10.33 1.58
N VAL A 301 -21.84 9.49 0.61
CA VAL A 301 -22.22 9.65 -0.80
C VAL A 301 -23.75 9.71 -0.96
N PHE A 302 -24.49 8.79 -0.32
CA PHE A 302 -25.96 8.81 -0.38
C PHE A 302 -26.54 10.10 0.21
N LEU A 303 -26.03 10.59 1.33
CA LEU A 303 -26.55 11.80 1.97
C LEU A 303 -26.25 13.07 1.19
N GLU A 304 -25.07 13.15 0.56
CA GLU A 304 -24.72 14.25 -0.35
C GLU A 304 -25.67 14.25 -1.56
N GLU A 305 -25.93 13.07 -2.14
CA GLU A 305 -26.81 12.95 -3.30
C GLU A 305 -28.26 13.33 -2.95
N LEU A 306 -28.76 12.86 -1.80
CA LEU A 306 -30.10 13.19 -1.29
C LEU A 306 -30.27 14.67 -0.92
N GLY A 307 -29.17 15.41 -0.77
CA GLY A 307 -29.15 16.84 -0.48
C GLY A 307 -29.31 17.74 -1.70
N LYS A 308 -29.23 17.20 -2.92
CA LYS A 308 -29.23 17.98 -4.17
C LYS A 308 -30.62 18.50 -4.57
N ASP A 309 -30.65 19.61 -5.33
CA ASP A 309 -31.90 20.31 -5.66
C ASP A 309 -32.85 19.52 -6.56
N TYR A 310 -32.34 18.62 -7.41
CA TYR A 310 -33.19 17.76 -8.22
C TYR A 310 -33.98 16.75 -7.36
N ILE A 311 -33.40 16.31 -6.22
CA ILE A 311 -34.10 15.47 -5.22
C ILE A 311 -35.18 16.28 -4.50
N ARG A 312 -34.88 17.52 -4.11
CA ARG A 312 -35.88 18.43 -3.52
C ARG A 312 -37.05 18.67 -4.48
N THR A 313 -36.75 18.84 -5.77
CA THR A 313 -37.76 19.00 -6.82
C THR A 313 -38.60 17.73 -6.98
N ALA A 314 -37.98 16.55 -6.94
CA ALA A 314 -38.68 15.27 -6.98
C ALA A 314 -39.65 15.11 -5.79
N ARG A 315 -39.21 15.46 -4.58
CA ARG A 315 -40.08 15.50 -3.39
C ARG A 315 -41.21 16.52 -3.51
N ALA A 316 -40.93 17.71 -4.04
CA ALA A 316 -41.94 18.75 -4.25
C ALA A 316 -43.03 18.35 -5.27
N LYS A 317 -42.71 17.44 -6.20
CA LYS A 317 -43.67 16.83 -7.12
C LYS A 317 -44.55 15.74 -6.48
N GLY A 318 -44.35 15.43 -5.20
CA GLY A 318 -45.14 14.45 -4.45
C GLY A 318 -44.73 12.99 -4.66
N LEU A 319 -43.54 12.73 -5.21
CA LEU A 319 -43.01 11.37 -5.33
C LEU A 319 -42.79 10.75 -3.95
N ALA A 320 -43.05 9.44 -3.82
CA ALA A 320 -42.82 8.72 -2.57
C ALA A 320 -41.32 8.67 -2.24
N GLU A 321 -40.96 8.66 -0.95
CA GLU A 321 -39.55 8.68 -0.53
C GLU A 321 -38.75 7.47 -1.06
N SER A 322 -39.41 6.31 -1.26
CA SER A 322 -38.81 5.15 -1.92
C SER A 322 -38.51 5.40 -3.41
N GLU A 323 -39.39 6.04 -4.15
CA GLU A 323 -39.16 6.39 -5.56
C GLU A 323 -38.04 7.43 -5.70
N VAL A 324 -37.99 8.40 -4.78
CA VAL A 324 -36.91 9.38 -4.70
C VAL A 324 -35.58 8.68 -4.39
N LEU A 325 -35.54 7.75 -3.43
CA LEU A 325 -34.33 7.05 -3.02
C LEU A 325 -33.82 6.10 -4.11
N PHE A 326 -34.66 5.20 -4.62
CA PHE A 326 -34.23 4.18 -5.59
C PHE A 326 -34.14 4.70 -7.03
N GLY A 327 -35.08 5.56 -7.43
CA GLY A 327 -35.16 6.06 -8.81
C GLY A 327 -34.20 7.21 -9.08
N HIS A 328 -33.99 8.11 -8.12
CA HIS A 328 -33.21 9.33 -8.30
C HIS A 328 -31.91 9.34 -7.47
N GLY A 329 -31.96 8.97 -6.20
CA GLY A 329 -30.80 8.98 -5.31
C GLY A 329 -29.77 7.89 -5.63
N LEU A 330 -30.20 6.62 -5.64
CA LEU A 330 -29.33 5.46 -5.83
C LEU A 330 -28.64 5.48 -7.19
N ARG A 331 -29.38 5.77 -8.26
CA ARG A 331 -28.83 5.79 -9.62
C ARG A 331 -27.68 6.78 -9.77
N ASN A 332 -27.77 7.95 -9.12
CA ASN A 332 -26.75 8.99 -9.20
C ASN A 332 -25.63 8.77 -8.17
N ALA A 333 -25.95 8.25 -6.97
CA ALA A 333 -24.97 7.87 -5.96
C ALA A 333 -24.09 6.69 -6.41
N LEU A 334 -24.58 5.83 -7.31
CA LEU A 334 -23.79 4.73 -7.87
C LEU A 334 -22.60 5.20 -8.70
N ILE A 335 -22.61 6.41 -9.26
CA ILE A 335 -21.51 6.92 -10.09
C ILE A 335 -20.18 6.96 -9.29
N PRO A 336 -20.06 7.71 -8.18
CA PRO A 336 -18.84 7.74 -7.38
C PRO A 336 -18.52 6.39 -6.72
N ILE A 337 -19.54 5.58 -6.40
CA ILE A 337 -19.33 4.26 -5.78
C ILE A 337 -18.72 3.27 -6.79
N LEU A 338 -19.17 3.31 -8.05
CA LEU A 338 -18.59 2.52 -9.13
C LEU A 338 -17.13 2.92 -9.38
N THR A 339 -16.80 4.21 -9.35
CA THR A 339 -15.41 4.67 -9.47
C THR A 339 -14.51 4.08 -8.40
N GLY A 340 -14.93 4.12 -7.12
CA GLY A 340 -14.19 3.51 -6.02
C GLY A 340 -14.08 1.98 -6.15
N THR A 341 -15.11 1.35 -6.70
CA THR A 341 -15.15 -0.10 -6.96
C THR A 341 -14.14 -0.51 -8.02
N VAL A 342 -14.02 0.25 -9.11
CA VAL A 342 -13.09 -0.06 -10.20
C VAL A 342 -11.63 0.00 -9.72
N ALA A 343 -11.33 0.90 -8.78
CA ALA A 343 -10.02 0.94 -8.12
C ALA A 343 -9.72 -0.31 -7.24
N ALA A 344 -10.74 -1.11 -6.89
CA ALA A 344 -10.56 -2.36 -6.16
C ALA A 344 -10.23 -3.57 -7.07
N ILE A 345 -10.45 -3.46 -8.38
CA ILE A 345 -10.21 -4.54 -9.36
C ILE A 345 -8.77 -5.07 -9.32
N PRO A 346 -7.70 -4.24 -9.24
CA PRO A 346 -6.32 -4.73 -9.17
C PRO A 346 -6.10 -5.70 -8.00
N PHE A 347 -6.77 -5.47 -6.87
CA PHE A 347 -6.68 -6.32 -5.68
C PHE A 347 -7.34 -7.70 -5.89
N LEU A 348 -8.28 -7.83 -6.83
CA LEU A 348 -8.85 -9.14 -7.19
C LEU A 348 -7.76 -10.06 -7.77
N PHE A 349 -6.92 -9.49 -8.62
CA PHE A 349 -5.89 -10.23 -9.35
C PHE A 349 -4.64 -10.47 -8.51
N TYR A 350 -4.27 -9.54 -7.64
CA TYR A 350 -3.10 -9.75 -6.77
C TYR A 350 -3.38 -10.69 -5.59
N GLY A 351 -4.66 -10.97 -5.33
CA GLY A 351 -5.09 -11.72 -4.16
C GLY A 351 -4.91 -10.93 -2.87
N GLY A 352 -5.36 -11.53 -1.78
CA GLY A 352 -5.22 -10.99 -0.44
C GLY A 352 -4.09 -11.70 0.29
N LEU A 353 -2.91 -11.09 0.31
CA LEU A 353 -1.69 -11.65 0.92
C LEU A 353 -1.95 -12.29 2.28
N MET A 354 -2.56 -11.53 3.18
CA MET A 354 -2.86 -12.01 4.54
C MET A 354 -3.98 -13.06 4.53
N THR A 355 -5.04 -12.83 3.76
CA THR A 355 -6.18 -13.76 3.70
C THR A 355 -5.73 -15.14 3.21
N GLU A 356 -5.00 -15.19 2.10
CA GLU A 356 -4.55 -16.45 1.50
C GLU A 356 -3.56 -17.19 2.39
N ALA A 357 -2.57 -16.49 2.96
CA ALA A 357 -1.59 -17.12 3.83
C ALA A 357 -2.22 -17.70 5.11
N PHE A 358 -3.17 -16.99 5.73
CA PHE A 358 -3.81 -17.47 6.97
C PHE A 358 -4.88 -18.53 6.71
N PHE A 359 -5.63 -18.43 5.61
CA PHE A 359 -6.61 -19.44 5.22
C PHE A 359 -6.00 -20.60 4.41
N GLY A 360 -4.70 -20.59 4.10
CA GLY A 360 -4.04 -21.65 3.33
C GLY A 360 -4.60 -21.81 1.91
N ILE A 361 -4.94 -20.69 1.27
CA ILE A 361 -5.42 -20.67 -0.12
C ILE A 361 -4.19 -20.55 -1.03
N PRO A 362 -3.98 -21.46 -2.00
CA PRO A 362 -2.80 -21.45 -2.86
C PRO A 362 -2.94 -20.40 -3.99
N GLY A 363 -3.12 -19.15 -3.62
CA GLY A 363 -3.28 -18.01 -4.52
C GLY A 363 -1.99 -17.23 -4.77
N LEU A 364 -2.14 -16.07 -5.40
CA LEU A 364 -1.05 -15.15 -5.77
C LEU A 364 -0.48 -14.38 -4.57
N GLY A 365 -1.31 -14.07 -3.59
CA GLY A 365 -0.88 -13.41 -2.35
C GLY A 365 -0.03 -14.34 -1.48
N ASP A 366 -0.44 -15.60 -1.33
CA ASP A 366 0.38 -16.62 -0.66
C ASP A 366 1.70 -16.88 -1.43
N TYR A 367 1.63 -16.97 -2.76
CA TYR A 367 2.82 -17.10 -3.61
C TYR A 367 3.81 -15.96 -3.41
N MET A 368 3.33 -14.71 -3.32
CA MET A 368 4.19 -13.56 -3.06
C MET A 368 4.81 -13.60 -1.65
N ILE A 369 4.04 -13.94 -0.62
CA ILE A 369 4.56 -14.09 0.74
C ILE A 369 5.64 -15.18 0.81
N ASN A 370 5.38 -16.33 0.20
CA ASN A 370 6.34 -17.42 0.15
C ASN A 370 7.60 -17.03 -0.62
N ALA A 371 7.47 -16.26 -1.70
CA ALA A 371 8.63 -15.69 -2.40
C ALA A 371 9.40 -14.68 -1.57
N ILE A 372 8.73 -13.87 -0.74
CA ILE A 372 9.41 -12.96 0.20
C ILE A 372 10.22 -13.76 1.23
N TYR A 373 9.63 -14.80 1.83
CA TYR A 373 10.32 -15.64 2.82
C TYR A 373 11.43 -16.48 2.21
N ALA A 374 11.19 -17.05 1.01
CA ALA A 374 12.20 -17.79 0.24
C ALA A 374 13.22 -16.87 -0.43
N GLN A 375 13.03 -15.55 -0.34
CA GLN A 375 13.90 -14.53 -0.91
C GLN A 375 14.08 -14.64 -2.44
N ASP A 376 13.02 -15.07 -3.12
CA ASP A 376 13.01 -15.16 -4.57
C ASP A 376 12.73 -13.77 -5.17
N PHE A 377 13.80 -13.07 -5.50
CA PHE A 377 13.73 -11.71 -6.04
C PHE A 377 13.09 -11.67 -7.42
N ALA A 378 13.21 -12.73 -8.24
CA ALA A 378 12.59 -12.81 -9.55
C ALA A 378 11.06 -12.85 -9.44
N ILE A 379 10.52 -13.66 -8.52
CA ILE A 379 9.08 -13.73 -8.25
C ILE A 379 8.59 -12.40 -7.68
N VAL A 380 9.25 -11.87 -6.63
CA VAL A 380 8.83 -10.61 -5.99
C VAL A 380 8.83 -9.46 -7.00
N ARG A 381 9.87 -9.33 -7.84
CA ARG A 381 9.92 -8.33 -8.91
C ARG A 381 8.75 -8.45 -9.88
N SER A 382 8.47 -9.68 -10.32
CA SER A 382 7.39 -9.96 -11.28
C SER A 382 6.02 -9.66 -10.68
N MET A 383 5.79 -10.01 -9.41
CA MET A 383 4.57 -9.73 -8.67
C MET A 383 4.35 -8.23 -8.46
N VAL A 384 5.40 -7.48 -8.06
CA VAL A 384 5.31 -6.03 -7.90
C VAL A 384 5.02 -5.34 -9.24
N TYR A 385 5.68 -5.79 -10.32
CA TYR A 385 5.42 -5.27 -11.66
C TYR A 385 3.97 -5.55 -12.10
N LEU A 386 3.50 -6.79 -11.94
CA LEU A 386 2.12 -7.17 -12.28
C LEU A 386 1.12 -6.33 -11.49
N GLY A 387 1.34 -6.16 -10.18
CA GLY A 387 0.51 -5.31 -9.32
C GLY A 387 0.49 -3.84 -9.78
N ALA A 388 1.64 -3.29 -10.17
CA ALA A 388 1.72 -1.93 -10.71
C ALA A 388 0.95 -1.79 -12.03
N VAL A 389 1.13 -2.71 -12.99
CA VAL A 389 0.40 -2.70 -14.26
C VAL A 389 -1.11 -2.81 -14.02
N LEU A 390 -1.55 -3.76 -13.19
CA LEU A 390 -2.96 -3.92 -12.85
C LEU A 390 -3.53 -2.67 -12.19
N THR A 391 -2.76 -2.02 -11.30
CA THR A 391 -3.18 -0.79 -10.63
C THR A 391 -3.34 0.37 -11.62
N ILE A 392 -2.38 0.54 -12.54
CA ILE A 392 -2.46 1.55 -13.61
C ILE A 392 -3.70 1.30 -14.47
N VAL A 393 -3.91 0.05 -14.90
CA VAL A 393 -5.09 -0.34 -15.69
C VAL A 393 -6.37 -0.11 -14.90
N GLY A 394 -6.40 -0.44 -13.61
CA GLY A 394 -7.54 -0.23 -12.73
C GLY A 394 -7.91 1.25 -12.59
N TYR A 395 -6.94 2.13 -12.37
CA TYR A 395 -7.22 3.56 -12.32
C TYR A 395 -7.63 4.13 -13.69
N LEU A 396 -7.00 3.69 -14.78
CA LEU A 396 -7.42 4.09 -16.12
C LEU A 396 -8.87 3.68 -16.41
N LEU A 397 -9.27 2.48 -15.98
CA LEU A 397 -10.65 2.02 -16.08
C LEU A 397 -11.59 2.84 -15.18
N ALA A 398 -11.14 3.28 -14.01
CA ALA A 398 -11.94 4.10 -13.11
C ALA A 398 -12.18 5.49 -13.71
N ASP A 399 -11.14 6.12 -14.27
CA ASP A 399 -11.24 7.41 -14.96
C ASP A 399 -12.13 7.32 -16.19
N LEU A 400 -12.01 6.24 -16.98
CA LEU A 400 -12.88 5.99 -18.12
C LEU A 400 -14.33 5.77 -17.67
N SER A 401 -14.54 5.03 -16.58
CA SER A 401 -15.87 4.80 -16.00
C SER A 401 -16.52 6.11 -15.56
N CYS A 402 -15.75 7.02 -14.95
CA CYS A 402 -16.21 8.38 -14.64
C CYS A 402 -16.66 9.13 -15.90
N CYS A 403 -15.85 9.11 -16.96
CA CYS A 403 -16.17 9.80 -18.21
C CYS A 403 -17.44 9.27 -18.89
N ILE A 404 -17.69 7.96 -18.78
CA ILE A 404 -18.90 7.32 -19.34
C ILE A 404 -20.12 7.59 -18.46
N ALA A 405 -19.96 7.50 -17.14
CA ALA A 405 -21.06 7.63 -16.20
C ALA A 405 -21.54 9.07 -16.03
N ASP A 406 -20.66 10.06 -16.16
CA ASP A 406 -21.01 11.46 -16.15
C ASP A 406 -20.59 12.17 -17.47
N PRO A 407 -21.51 12.30 -18.43
CA PRO A 407 -21.25 12.98 -19.71
C PRO A 407 -20.98 14.49 -19.57
N ARG A 408 -21.12 15.08 -18.36
CA ARG A 408 -20.79 16.50 -18.08
C ARG A 408 -19.31 16.73 -17.84
N ILE A 409 -18.53 15.67 -17.59
CA ILE A 409 -17.07 15.71 -17.42
C ILE A 409 -16.35 15.72 -18.78
N ARG A 410 -17.10 15.83 -19.90
CA ARG A 410 -16.51 16.09 -21.21
C ARG A 410 -15.78 17.44 -21.18
N MET A 411 -14.45 17.33 -21.14
CA MET A 411 -13.47 18.40 -21.15
C MET A 411 -13.78 19.43 -22.26
N ASN A 412 -13.77 20.71 -21.88
CA ASN A 412 -13.22 21.77 -22.74
C ASN A 412 -11.71 21.59 -22.85
#